data_AF-A3ZYX8-F1
#
_entry.id   AF-A3ZYX8-F1
#
_cell.length_a   1.000
_cell.length_b   1.000
_cell.length_c   1.000
_cell.angle_alpha   90.00
_cell.angle_beta   90.00
_cell.angle_gamma   90.00
#
_symmetry.space_group_name_H-M   'P 1'
#
loop_
_entity.id
_entity.type
_entity.pdbx_description
1 polymer ?
#
loop_
_entity_poly.entity_id
_entity_poly.type
_entity_poly.pdbx_seq_one_letter_code
_entity_poly.pdbx_strand_id
1 'polypeptide(L)'
;MVLPAFLGCGNSPAQWTNHNKLETIAFAIGVYRDIFKEYPPIVVTNDAEESLHSWRVLILPQIEANNFYDQYDFETAWNGERNIDLRDGTRRMDSDEPNELVNAGRVYLPDDSPRMQETVFVALVNGQLREKEVRLPSVTQTGHYLPPGEPFVVLEIKHSGIHWMEPRDVTPPMDRYPDWPSVDEVRDQIVGSVEIGDGDTRIFRDRTATLTYLESLTKME
;
A
#
# COMPACT_ATOMS: atom_id res chain seq x y z
N MET A 1 52.36 -13.94 21.06
CA MET A 1 52.49 -14.24 19.62
C MET A 1 51.14 -14.80 19.16
N VAL A 2 50.44 -13.99 18.35
CA VAL A 2 49.14 -14.13 17.64
C VAL A 2 48.24 -15.35 17.90
N LEU A 3 46.99 -15.07 18.30
CA LEU A 3 45.79 -15.90 18.08
C LEU A 3 44.69 -15.03 17.43
N PRO A 4 43.85 -15.59 16.57
CA PRO A 4 43.29 -14.94 15.39
C PRO A 4 42.12 -13.99 15.70
N ALA A 5 41.99 -12.95 14.87
CA ALA A 5 40.79 -12.15 14.80
C ALA A 5 39.62 -13.05 14.38
N PHE A 6 38.60 -13.16 15.23
CA PHE A 6 37.28 -13.58 14.79
C PHE A 6 36.81 -12.53 13.78
N LEU A 7 36.79 -12.92 12.50
CA LEU A 7 35.94 -12.28 11.53
C LEU A 7 34.51 -12.47 12.06
N GLY A 8 33.99 -11.45 12.72
CA GLY A 8 32.56 -11.32 12.92
C GLY A 8 31.93 -11.44 11.54
N CYS A 9 31.16 -12.49 11.33
CA CYS A 9 30.26 -12.59 10.19
C CYS A 9 29.40 -11.32 10.27
N GLY A 10 29.68 -10.36 9.39
CA GLY A 10 28.91 -9.13 9.33
C GLY A 10 27.48 -9.53 9.00
N ASN A 11 26.57 -9.32 9.95
CA ASN A 11 25.15 -9.27 9.68
C ASN A 11 24.93 -8.13 8.67
N SER A 12 25.06 -8.42 7.39
CA SER A 12 24.36 -7.66 6.37
C SER A 12 22.94 -8.21 6.42
N PRO A 13 21.94 -7.50 7.00
CA PRO A 13 20.56 -7.88 6.74
C PRO A 13 20.42 -7.87 5.22
N ALA A 14 20.00 -8.99 4.62
CA ALA A 14 19.80 -9.07 3.19
C ALA A 14 18.92 -7.87 2.78
N GLN A 15 19.47 -6.92 2.02
CA GLN A 15 18.70 -5.81 1.48
C GLN A 15 17.66 -6.43 0.54
N TRP A 16 16.43 -6.54 1.02
CA TRP A 16 15.30 -6.93 0.18
C TRP A 16 15.15 -5.86 -0.90
N THR A 17 15.33 -6.25 -2.16
CA THR A 17 15.09 -5.36 -3.29
C THR A 17 13.61 -4.97 -3.31
N ASN A 18 13.30 -3.79 -3.84
CA ASN A 18 11.90 -3.36 -3.93
C ASN A 18 11.07 -4.26 -4.86
N HIS A 19 11.71 -4.93 -5.82
CA HIS A 19 11.05 -5.95 -6.66
C HIS A 19 10.42 -7.07 -5.82
N ASN A 20 11.16 -7.63 -4.85
CA ASN A 20 10.63 -8.68 -3.99
C ASN A 20 9.45 -8.16 -3.15
N LYS A 21 9.52 -6.91 -2.67
CA LYS A 21 8.42 -6.29 -1.92
C LYS A 21 7.19 -6.09 -2.80
N LEU A 22 7.38 -5.63 -4.03
CA LEU A 22 6.32 -5.45 -5.02
C LEU A 22 5.66 -6.78 -5.41
N GLU A 23 6.44 -7.86 -5.53
CA GLU A 23 5.91 -9.22 -5.69
C GLU A 23 5.02 -9.64 -4.52
N THR A 24 5.41 -9.34 -3.28
CA THR A 24 4.59 -9.65 -2.11
C THR A 24 3.30 -8.84 -2.07
N ILE A 25 3.35 -7.54 -2.41
CA ILE A 25 2.13 -6.72 -2.54
C ILE A 25 1.21 -7.28 -3.63
N ALA A 26 1.75 -7.64 -4.79
CA ALA A 26 0.97 -8.25 -5.87
C ALA A 26 0.33 -9.58 -5.45
N PHE A 27 1.07 -10.40 -4.71
CA PHE A 27 0.56 -11.64 -4.14
C PHE A 27 -0.57 -11.38 -3.14
N ALA A 28 -0.41 -10.43 -2.23
CA ALA A 28 -1.41 -10.10 -1.22
C ALA A 28 -2.73 -9.59 -1.83
N ILE A 29 -2.65 -8.72 -2.84
CA ILE A 29 -3.81 -8.26 -3.60
C ILE A 29 -4.49 -9.43 -4.33
N GLY A 30 -3.70 -10.34 -4.93
CA GLY A 30 -4.21 -11.55 -5.56
C GLY A 30 -4.98 -12.44 -4.58
N VAL A 31 -4.41 -12.69 -3.40
CA VAL A 31 -5.06 -13.47 -2.33
C VAL A 31 -6.35 -12.79 -1.86
N TYR A 32 -6.34 -11.46 -1.66
CA TYR A 32 -7.55 -10.70 -1.33
C TYR A 32 -8.63 -10.95 -2.40
N ARG A 33 -8.28 -10.80 -3.68
CA ARG A 33 -9.23 -11.03 -4.77
C ARG A 33 -9.73 -12.47 -4.80
N ASP A 34 -8.90 -13.46 -4.51
CA ASP A 34 -9.33 -14.86 -4.51
C ASP A 34 -10.31 -15.16 -3.37
N ILE A 35 -10.14 -14.53 -2.21
CA ILE A 35 -11.03 -14.65 -1.05
C ILE A 35 -12.35 -13.91 -1.29
N PHE A 36 -12.29 -12.65 -1.70
CA PHE A 36 -13.45 -11.74 -1.77
C PHE A 36 -14.10 -11.67 -3.17
N LYS A 37 -13.50 -12.32 -4.17
CA LYS A 37 -13.90 -12.31 -5.59
C LYS A 37 -13.91 -10.91 -6.23
N GLU A 38 -13.16 -9.98 -5.64
CA GLU A 38 -13.01 -8.60 -6.10
C GLU A 38 -11.70 -8.04 -5.55
N TYR A 39 -11.05 -7.12 -6.26
CA TYR A 39 -9.90 -6.41 -5.73
C TYR A 39 -10.27 -5.63 -4.46
N PRO A 40 -9.29 -5.30 -3.58
CA PRO A 40 -9.57 -4.37 -2.49
C PRO A 40 -10.07 -3.04 -3.06
N PRO A 41 -11.05 -2.38 -2.40
CA PRO A 41 -11.44 -1.02 -2.78
C PRO A 41 -10.22 -0.11 -2.66
N ILE A 42 -10.02 0.79 -3.62
CA ILE A 42 -8.89 1.74 -3.58
C ILE A 42 -8.96 2.61 -2.32
N VAL A 43 -10.17 3.10 -2.05
CA VAL A 43 -10.51 3.88 -0.86
C VAL A 43 -11.85 3.40 -0.31
N VAL A 44 -11.97 3.40 1.00
CA VAL A 44 -13.24 3.23 1.71
C VAL A 44 -13.67 4.56 2.31
N THR A 45 -14.94 4.93 2.15
CA THR A 45 -15.53 6.15 2.71
C THR A 45 -16.72 5.84 3.62
N ASN A 46 -17.07 6.81 4.47
CA ASN A 46 -18.36 6.82 5.15
C ASN A 46 -19.46 7.45 4.26
N ASP A 47 -20.67 7.54 4.82
CA ASP A 47 -21.84 8.19 4.20
C ASP A 47 -21.65 9.70 3.94
N ALA A 48 -20.68 10.32 4.61
CA ALA A 48 -20.31 11.73 4.41
C ALA A 48 -19.18 11.90 3.38
N GLU A 49 -18.84 10.85 2.63
CA GLU A 49 -17.77 10.81 1.62
C GLU A 49 -16.36 11.09 2.18
N GLU A 50 -16.17 10.98 3.50
CA GLU A 50 -14.85 11.11 4.11
C GLU A 50 -14.03 9.85 3.86
N SER A 51 -12.81 10.00 3.33
CA SER A 51 -11.89 8.89 3.08
C SER A 51 -11.35 8.29 4.38
N LEU A 52 -11.76 7.07 4.69
CA LEU A 52 -11.47 6.40 5.95
C LEU A 52 -10.26 5.47 5.86
N HIS A 53 -10.22 4.58 4.86
CA HIS A 53 -9.28 3.46 4.86
C HIS A 53 -8.64 3.23 3.48
N SER A 54 -7.34 2.94 3.48
CA SER A 54 -6.57 2.56 2.29
C SER A 54 -6.70 1.06 2.01
N TRP A 55 -6.70 0.69 0.73
CA TRP A 55 -6.53 -0.70 0.27
C TRP A 55 -5.33 -1.41 0.94
N ARG A 56 -4.28 -0.67 1.27
CA ARG A 56 -3.05 -1.16 1.92
C ARG A 56 -3.31 -1.74 3.31
N VAL A 57 -4.29 -1.23 4.04
CA VAL A 57 -4.68 -1.76 5.35
C VAL A 57 -5.41 -3.10 5.18
N LEU A 58 -6.23 -3.22 4.13
CA LEU A 58 -7.06 -4.41 3.90
C LEU A 58 -6.27 -5.65 3.48
N ILE A 59 -5.04 -5.47 2.97
CA ILE A 59 -4.15 -6.57 2.58
C ILE A 59 -3.14 -6.98 3.67
N LEU A 60 -3.14 -6.29 4.83
CA LEU A 60 -2.19 -6.57 5.92
C LEU A 60 -2.19 -8.03 6.39
N PRO A 61 -3.33 -8.73 6.48
CA PRO A 61 -3.34 -10.14 6.87
C PRO A 61 -2.55 -11.05 5.91
N GLN A 62 -2.43 -10.66 4.65
CA GLN A 62 -1.71 -11.42 3.61
C GLN A 62 -0.21 -11.11 3.55
N ILE A 63 0.27 -10.06 4.24
CA ILE A 63 1.69 -9.69 4.32
C ILE A 63 2.27 -9.85 5.73
N GLU A 64 1.67 -10.75 6.51
CA GLU A 64 2.10 -11.12 7.87
C GLU A 64 2.06 -9.96 8.89
N ALA A 65 1.25 -8.94 8.66
CA ALA A 65 1.07 -7.78 9.53
C ALA A 65 -0.25 -7.85 10.34
N ASN A 66 -0.63 -9.05 10.80
CA ASN A 66 -1.89 -9.30 11.52
C ASN A 66 -1.98 -8.48 12.82
N ASN A 67 -0.88 -8.34 13.55
CA ASN A 67 -0.80 -7.52 14.76
C ASN A 67 -1.24 -6.06 14.56
N PHE A 68 -0.92 -5.46 13.41
CA PHE A 68 -1.35 -4.13 13.04
C PHE A 68 -2.82 -4.12 12.64
N TYR A 69 -3.20 -5.09 11.81
CA TYR A 69 -4.58 -5.21 11.35
C TYR A 69 -5.58 -5.39 12.49
N ASP A 70 -5.24 -6.23 13.48
CA ASP A 70 -6.09 -6.53 14.63
C ASP A 70 -6.28 -5.32 15.57
N GLN A 71 -5.31 -4.40 15.59
CA GLN A 71 -5.34 -3.19 16.42
C GLN A 71 -5.97 -1.99 15.70
N TYR A 72 -6.15 -2.07 14.38
CA TYR A 72 -6.67 -0.99 13.55
C TYR A 72 -8.19 -0.87 13.71
N ASP A 73 -8.68 0.34 14.04
CA ASP A 73 -10.10 0.59 14.22
C ASP A 73 -10.76 1.03 12.90
N PHE A 74 -11.57 0.15 12.32
CA PHE A 74 -12.32 0.39 11.09
C PHE A 74 -13.57 1.27 11.26
N GLU A 75 -13.99 1.60 12.49
CA GLU A 75 -15.10 2.54 12.73
C GLU A 75 -14.67 4.00 12.61
N THR A 76 -13.36 4.28 12.60
CA THR A 76 -12.82 5.65 12.59
C THR A 76 -11.86 5.88 11.43
N ALA A 77 -11.72 7.12 10.97
CA ALA A 77 -10.76 7.47 9.92
C ALA A 77 -9.33 7.04 10.30
N TRP A 78 -8.50 6.77 9.30
CA TRP A 78 -7.10 6.38 9.49
C TRP A 78 -6.26 7.37 10.32
N ASN A 79 -6.62 8.66 10.32
CA ASN A 79 -5.99 9.72 11.09
C ASN A 79 -6.85 10.20 12.27
N GLY A 80 -7.91 9.45 12.61
CA GLY A 80 -8.79 9.72 13.74
C GLY A 80 -8.18 9.32 15.08
N GLU A 81 -8.82 9.74 16.17
CA GLU A 81 -8.31 9.60 17.54
C GLU A 81 -7.92 8.15 17.91
N ARG A 82 -8.67 7.14 17.44
CA ARG A 82 -8.41 5.73 17.75
C ARG A 82 -7.32 5.07 16.91
N ASN A 83 -6.90 5.73 15.83
CA ASN A 83 -5.87 5.26 14.91
C ASN A 83 -4.61 6.16 14.93
N ILE A 84 -4.64 7.27 15.66
CA ILE A 84 -3.59 8.31 15.65
C ILE A 84 -2.24 7.78 16.12
N ASP A 85 -2.24 6.90 17.11
CA ASP A 85 -1.05 6.30 17.69
C ASP A 85 -0.52 5.13 16.87
N LEU A 86 -1.37 4.44 16.11
CA LEU A 86 -0.93 3.55 15.04
C LEU A 86 -0.23 4.37 13.96
N ARG A 87 -0.85 5.44 13.46
CA ARG A 87 -0.27 6.35 12.46
C ARG A 87 1.07 6.93 12.92
N ASP A 88 1.15 7.35 14.18
CA ASP A 88 2.37 7.97 14.71
C ASP A 88 3.43 6.93 15.15
N GLY A 89 3.10 5.64 15.05
CA GLY A 89 4.01 4.54 15.41
C GLY A 89 4.27 4.45 16.92
N THR A 90 3.32 4.89 17.74
CA THR A 90 3.43 4.90 19.21
C THR A 90 2.55 3.86 19.90
N ARG A 91 1.63 3.20 19.17
CA ARG A 91 0.83 2.08 19.68
C ARG A 91 1.75 0.93 20.07
N ARG A 92 1.65 0.51 21.32
CA ARG A 92 2.37 -0.64 21.88
C ARG A 92 1.57 -1.92 21.64
N MET A 93 2.27 -3.04 21.43
CA MET A 93 1.63 -4.34 21.46
C MET A 93 1.19 -4.68 22.89
N ASP A 94 0.04 -5.34 23.00
CA ASP A 94 -0.36 -6.06 24.22
C ASP A 94 0.40 -7.40 24.28
N SER A 95 1.74 -7.34 24.31
CA SER A 95 2.61 -8.51 24.44
C SER A 95 3.47 -8.41 25.71
N ASP A 96 3.91 -9.57 26.21
CA ASP A 96 4.79 -9.68 27.38
C ASP A 96 6.20 -9.12 27.12
N GLU A 97 6.51 -8.70 25.89
CA GLU A 97 7.80 -8.13 25.47
C GLU A 97 7.74 -6.59 25.44
N PRO A 98 8.36 -5.89 26.41
CA PRO A 98 7.99 -4.52 26.77
C PRO A 98 8.26 -3.39 25.74
N ASN A 99 8.75 -3.69 24.54
CA ASN A 99 9.23 -2.68 23.58
C ASN A 99 8.90 -2.92 22.10
N GLU A 100 7.98 -3.83 21.76
CA GLU A 100 7.55 -3.97 20.36
C GLU A 100 6.41 -2.99 20.01
N LEU A 101 6.69 -2.11 19.05
CA LEU A 101 5.70 -1.22 18.45
C LEU A 101 4.93 -1.96 17.37
N VAL A 102 3.63 -1.71 17.30
CA VAL A 102 2.78 -2.22 16.21
C VAL A 102 3.24 -1.55 14.91
N ASN A 103 3.54 -2.34 13.87
CA ASN A 103 3.96 -1.82 12.57
C ASN A 103 3.33 -2.59 11.41
N ALA A 104 3.03 -1.87 10.33
CA ALA A 104 2.62 -2.45 9.06
C ALA A 104 3.87 -3.02 8.36
N GLY A 105 4.33 -4.19 8.84
CA GLY A 105 5.48 -4.92 8.31
C GLY A 105 6.72 -4.04 8.12
N ARG A 106 7.58 -3.94 9.13
CA ARG A 106 8.86 -3.19 9.11
C ARG A 106 9.67 -3.29 7.81
N VAL A 107 9.52 -4.39 7.06
CA VAL A 107 10.15 -4.66 5.77
C VAL A 107 9.63 -3.76 4.63
N TYR A 108 8.40 -3.26 4.68
CA TYR A 108 7.79 -2.45 3.62
C TYR A 108 7.98 -0.94 3.80
N LEU A 109 8.51 -0.53 4.95
CA LEU A 109 8.78 0.88 5.22
C LEU A 109 10.08 1.32 4.51
N PRO A 110 10.13 2.56 4.00
CA PRO A 110 11.38 3.13 3.51
C PRO A 110 12.37 3.26 4.67
N ASP A 111 13.59 2.74 4.48
CA ASP A 111 14.65 2.81 5.50
C ASP A 111 14.99 4.28 5.89
N ASP A 112 14.75 5.23 4.98
CA ASP A 112 15.09 6.64 5.12
C ASP A 112 13.87 7.57 5.37
N SER A 113 12.70 7.04 5.72
CA SER A 113 11.53 7.89 5.93
C SER A 113 11.60 8.64 7.28
N PRO A 114 11.47 9.98 7.30
CA PRO A 114 11.42 10.76 8.54
C PRO A 114 10.15 10.49 9.35
N ARG A 115 9.12 9.88 8.72
CA ARG A 115 7.90 9.40 9.35
C ARG A 115 7.87 7.89 9.24
N MET A 116 8.08 7.20 10.35
CA MET A 116 7.90 5.76 10.45
C MET A 116 6.50 5.46 9.89
N GLN A 117 6.39 4.69 8.79
CA GLN A 117 5.15 4.28 8.10
C GLN A 117 4.74 4.97 6.78
N GLU A 118 5.64 5.64 6.06
CA GLU A 118 5.37 5.97 4.64
C GLU A 118 5.29 4.70 3.77
N THR A 119 4.47 4.74 2.71
CA THR A 119 4.41 3.68 1.69
C THR A 119 5.24 4.07 0.46
N VAL A 120 5.84 3.09 -0.20
CA VAL A 120 6.34 3.26 -1.59
C VAL A 120 5.37 2.71 -2.62
N PHE A 121 4.27 2.10 -2.19
CA PHE A 121 3.27 1.46 -3.05
C PHE A 121 2.02 2.32 -3.12
N VAL A 122 1.63 2.70 -4.33
CA VAL A 122 0.41 3.45 -4.63
C VAL A 122 -0.33 2.76 -5.77
N ALA A 123 -1.66 2.74 -5.71
CA ALA A 123 -2.48 2.29 -6.83
C ALA A 123 -2.49 3.35 -7.94
N LEU A 124 -2.58 2.91 -9.18
CA LEU A 124 -2.90 3.78 -10.31
C LEU A 124 -4.40 3.73 -10.55
N VAL A 125 -5.09 4.85 -10.37
CA VAL A 125 -6.53 4.97 -10.65
C VAL A 125 -6.74 5.67 -11.98
N ASN A 126 -6.94 4.85 -13.01
CA ASN A 126 -7.22 5.27 -14.37
C ASN A 126 -8.72 5.12 -14.69
N GLY A 127 -9.55 6.01 -14.15
CA GLY A 127 -10.97 6.09 -14.50
C GLY A 127 -11.91 6.23 -13.30
N GLN A 128 -13.21 6.10 -13.58
CA GLN A 128 -14.25 6.23 -12.56
C GLN A 128 -14.30 4.99 -11.65
N LEU A 129 -14.16 5.23 -10.35
CA LEU A 129 -14.41 4.20 -9.35
C LEU A 129 -15.91 3.93 -9.21
N ARG A 130 -16.21 2.69 -8.86
CA ARG A 130 -17.55 2.17 -8.60
C ARG A 130 -17.75 2.05 -7.11
N GLU A 131 -18.91 2.48 -6.65
CA GLU A 131 -19.29 2.32 -5.26
C GLU A 131 -19.98 0.97 -5.03
N LYS A 132 -19.62 0.33 -3.93
CA LYS A 132 -20.26 -0.88 -3.43
C LYS A 132 -20.03 -0.99 -1.93
N GLU A 133 -20.98 -1.59 -1.22
CA GLU A 133 -20.78 -1.91 0.19
C GLU A 133 -19.57 -2.84 0.39
N VAL A 134 -18.71 -2.48 1.33
CA VAL A 134 -17.61 -3.30 1.83
C VAL A 134 -17.89 -3.69 3.28
N ARG A 135 -17.78 -4.98 3.59
CA ARG A 135 -17.89 -5.50 4.95
C ARG A 135 -16.51 -5.57 5.59
N LEU A 136 -16.27 -4.72 6.57
CA LEU A 136 -15.08 -4.68 7.40
C LEU A 136 -15.34 -5.42 8.73
N PRO A 137 -14.31 -5.71 9.54
CA PRO A 137 -14.48 -6.52 10.75
C PRO A 137 -15.58 -6.04 11.73
N SER A 138 -15.73 -4.74 11.91
CA SER A 138 -16.69 -4.13 12.85
C SER A 138 -17.83 -3.35 12.19
N VAL A 139 -17.72 -3.02 10.90
CA VAL A 139 -18.61 -2.04 10.25
C VAL A 139 -18.80 -2.35 8.76
N THR A 140 -19.93 -1.91 8.19
CA THR A 140 -20.15 -1.89 6.74
C THR A 140 -20.07 -0.45 6.27
N GLN A 141 -19.31 -0.19 5.20
CA GLN A 141 -19.03 1.14 4.65
C GLN A 141 -19.05 1.10 3.13
N THR A 142 -18.77 2.23 2.48
CA THR A 142 -18.74 2.32 1.01
C THR A 142 -17.31 2.15 0.50
N GLY A 143 -17.06 1.08 -0.24
CA GLY A 143 -15.80 0.86 -0.96
C GLY A 143 -15.88 1.42 -2.38
N HIS A 144 -14.78 2.04 -2.82
CA HIS A 144 -14.61 2.57 -4.17
C HIS A 144 -13.66 1.67 -4.96
N TYR A 145 -14.21 0.94 -5.94
CA TYR A 145 -13.53 -0.12 -6.67
C TYR A 145 -13.21 0.28 -8.10
N LEU A 146 -12.14 -0.28 -8.66
CA LEU A 146 -11.91 -0.21 -10.11
C LEU A 146 -13.08 -0.84 -10.88
N PRO A 147 -13.37 -0.40 -12.12
CA PRO A 147 -14.32 -1.06 -13.02
C PRO A 147 -14.03 -2.56 -13.18
N PRO A 148 -15.03 -3.43 -13.42
CA PRO A 148 -14.79 -4.85 -13.58
C PRO A 148 -13.94 -5.11 -14.83
N GLY A 149 -12.97 -6.02 -14.72
CA GLY A 149 -12.05 -6.34 -15.80
C GLY A 149 -10.86 -5.38 -15.92
N GLU A 150 -10.85 -4.26 -15.19
CA GLU A 150 -9.67 -3.41 -15.10
C GLU A 150 -8.62 -4.07 -14.19
N PRO A 151 -7.34 -4.11 -14.61
CA PRO A 151 -6.30 -4.66 -13.77
C PRO A 151 -5.99 -3.72 -12.59
N PHE A 152 -5.56 -4.30 -11.47
CA PHE A 152 -5.05 -3.52 -10.35
C PHE A 152 -3.57 -3.21 -10.61
N VAL A 153 -3.25 -1.94 -10.83
CA VAL A 153 -1.87 -1.51 -11.08
C VAL A 153 -1.32 -0.84 -9.83
N VAL A 154 -0.20 -1.37 -9.31
CA VAL A 154 0.57 -0.76 -8.23
C VAL A 154 1.83 -0.14 -8.80
N LEU A 155 2.02 1.14 -8.57
CA LEU A 155 3.27 1.85 -8.82
C LEU A 155 4.15 1.78 -7.57
N GLU A 156 5.44 1.58 -7.80
CA GLU A 156 6.46 1.78 -6.80
C GLU A 156 7.05 3.19 -6.97
N ILE A 157 6.89 4.06 -5.97
CA ILE A 157 7.38 5.43 -5.95
C ILE A 157 8.25 5.69 -4.72
N LYS A 158 9.36 6.40 -4.88
CA LYS A 158 10.23 6.82 -3.77
C LYS A 158 9.74 8.12 -3.16
N HIS A 159 9.81 8.25 -1.84
CA HIS A 159 9.48 9.48 -1.12
C HIS A 159 8.05 9.98 -1.41
N SER A 160 7.09 9.06 -1.41
CA SER A 160 5.69 9.35 -1.73
C SER A 160 5.09 10.46 -0.84
N GLY A 161 5.57 10.60 0.40
CA GLY A 161 4.95 11.44 1.42
C GLY A 161 3.55 10.95 1.83
N ILE A 162 3.18 9.73 1.44
CA ILE A 162 1.88 9.10 1.71
C ILE A 162 2.06 8.07 2.83
N HIS A 163 1.22 8.17 3.86
CA HIS A 163 1.23 7.24 4.98
C HIS A 163 0.59 5.89 4.59
N TRP A 164 1.06 4.76 5.14
CA TRP A 164 0.52 3.42 4.85
C TRP A 164 -1.00 3.26 5.08
N MET A 165 -1.54 3.97 6.07
CA MET A 165 -2.98 3.95 6.36
C MET A 165 -3.79 4.98 5.54
N GLU A 166 -3.11 5.93 4.90
CA GLU A 166 -3.75 7.04 4.20
C GLU A 166 -4.28 6.61 2.83
N PRO A 167 -5.55 6.83 2.49
CA PRO A 167 -6.17 6.41 1.23
C PRO A 167 -5.92 7.39 0.08
N ARG A 168 -4.67 7.87 -0.06
CA ARG A 168 -4.22 8.60 -1.24
C ARG A 168 -3.39 7.69 -2.13
N ASP A 169 -3.59 7.83 -3.42
CA ASP A 169 -2.95 7.05 -4.48
C ASP A 169 -2.67 7.98 -5.69
N VAL A 170 -2.35 7.45 -6.86
CA VAL A 170 -1.98 8.25 -8.04
C VAL A 170 -3.05 8.14 -9.11
N THR A 171 -3.36 9.27 -9.75
CA THR A 171 -4.31 9.30 -10.88
C THR A 171 -3.68 10.01 -12.08
N PRO A 172 -4.02 9.63 -13.32
CA PRO A 172 -3.78 10.50 -14.47
C PRO A 172 -4.46 11.87 -14.26
N PRO A 173 -4.10 12.91 -15.04
CA PRO A 173 -4.69 14.24 -14.91
C PRO A 173 -6.23 14.24 -15.08
N MET A 174 -6.95 14.05 -13.98
CA MET A 174 -8.40 14.00 -13.89
C MET A 174 -8.86 14.81 -12.68
N ASP A 175 -9.86 15.68 -12.87
CA ASP A 175 -10.43 16.55 -11.83
C ASP A 175 -11.40 15.78 -10.91
N ARG A 176 -10.94 14.65 -10.37
CA ARG A 176 -11.78 13.72 -9.59
C ARG A 176 -11.23 13.41 -8.21
N TYR A 177 -9.90 13.46 -8.05
CA TYR A 177 -9.22 13.31 -6.77
C TYR A 177 -8.20 14.45 -6.63
N PRO A 178 -8.66 15.69 -6.38
CA PRO A 178 -7.80 16.88 -6.43
C PRO A 178 -6.66 16.87 -5.40
N ASP A 179 -6.81 16.11 -4.32
CA ASP A 179 -5.79 15.95 -3.27
C ASP A 179 -4.80 14.81 -3.55
N TRP A 180 -5.02 14.04 -4.62
CA TRP A 180 -4.14 12.95 -5.03
C TRP A 180 -3.13 13.46 -6.04
N PRO A 181 -1.85 13.08 -5.89
CA PRO A 181 -0.85 13.47 -6.86
C PRO A 181 -1.13 12.84 -8.23
N SER A 182 -0.94 13.65 -9.27
CA SER A 182 -0.99 13.20 -10.64
C SER A 182 0.22 12.33 -11.00
N VAL A 183 0.08 11.50 -12.03
CA VAL A 183 1.20 10.72 -12.60
C VAL A 183 2.40 11.61 -12.96
N ASP A 184 2.15 12.83 -13.46
CA ASP A 184 3.20 13.78 -13.82
C ASP A 184 3.95 14.33 -12.60
N GLU A 185 3.25 14.61 -11.50
CA GLU A 185 3.86 15.08 -10.25
C GLU A 185 4.77 14.03 -9.61
N VAL A 186 4.44 12.75 -9.72
CA VAL A 186 5.25 11.64 -9.17
C VAL A 186 6.23 11.04 -10.17
N ARG A 187 6.28 11.52 -11.42
CA ARG A 187 7.01 10.88 -12.53
C ARG A 187 8.47 10.58 -12.22
N ASP A 188 9.15 11.50 -11.53
CA ASP A 188 10.56 11.33 -11.15
C ASP A 188 10.77 10.39 -9.95
N GLN A 189 9.71 10.14 -9.19
CA GLN A 189 9.71 9.22 -8.04
C GLN A 189 9.50 7.77 -8.46
N ILE A 190 8.90 7.52 -9.63
CA ILE A 190 8.57 6.17 -10.14
C ILE A 190 9.82 5.32 -10.32
N VAL A 191 9.77 4.12 -9.75
CA VAL A 191 10.81 3.07 -9.83
C VAL A 191 10.38 1.93 -10.73
N GLY A 192 9.10 1.58 -10.71
CA GLY A 192 8.55 0.46 -11.46
C GLY A 192 7.07 0.28 -11.15
N SER A 193 6.49 -0.80 -11.65
CA SER A 193 5.09 -1.13 -11.40
C SER A 193 4.82 -2.61 -11.56
N VAL A 194 3.74 -3.07 -10.93
CA VAL A 194 3.14 -4.36 -11.22
C VAL A 194 1.69 -4.16 -11.61
N GLU A 195 1.29 -4.83 -12.68
CA GLU A 195 -0.11 -4.96 -13.07
C GLU A 195 -0.61 -6.34 -12.68
N ILE A 196 -1.73 -6.37 -11.97
CA ILE A 196 -2.39 -7.59 -11.50
C ILE A 196 -3.68 -7.70 -12.31
N GLY A 197 -3.69 -8.64 -13.24
CA GLY A 197 -4.83 -8.92 -14.13
C GLY A 197 -5.60 -10.15 -13.68
N ASP A 198 -6.59 -10.58 -14.45
CA ASP A 198 -7.38 -11.78 -14.15
C ASP A 198 -6.52 -13.05 -14.00
N GLY A 199 -6.98 -13.96 -13.12
CA GLY A 199 -6.23 -15.18 -12.78
C GLY A 199 -4.86 -14.87 -12.16
N ASP A 200 -3.85 -15.70 -12.43
CA ASP A 200 -2.50 -15.49 -11.88
C ASP A 200 -1.65 -14.46 -12.65
N THR A 201 -2.26 -13.65 -13.52
CA THR A 201 -1.55 -12.70 -14.38
C THR A 201 -0.90 -11.59 -13.56
N ARG A 202 0.44 -11.50 -13.63
CA ARG A 202 1.23 -10.41 -13.04
C ARG A 202 2.26 -9.92 -14.06
N ILE A 203 2.20 -8.64 -14.41
CA ILE A 203 3.14 -8.01 -15.34
C ILE A 203 3.97 -7.00 -14.58
N PHE A 204 5.23 -7.36 -14.31
CA PHE A 204 6.21 -6.47 -13.70
C PHE A 204 6.87 -5.61 -14.76
N ARG A 205 7.02 -4.32 -14.46
CA ARG A 205 7.67 -3.34 -15.32
C ARG A 205 8.76 -2.63 -14.53
N ASP A 206 9.92 -2.51 -15.13
CA ASP A 206 10.93 -1.55 -14.66
C ASP A 206 10.48 -0.11 -14.93
N ARG A 207 11.23 0.87 -14.43
CA ARG A 207 10.92 2.29 -14.61
C ARG A 207 10.62 2.67 -16.06
N THR A 208 11.45 2.22 -17.01
CA THR A 208 11.32 2.62 -18.42
C THR A 208 10.02 2.07 -19.01
N ALA A 209 9.74 0.78 -18.74
CA ALA A 209 8.51 0.13 -19.17
C ALA A 209 7.26 0.70 -18.47
N THR A 210 7.36 1.07 -17.19
CA THR A 210 6.29 1.74 -16.44
C THR A 210 5.96 3.10 -17.04
N LEU A 211 6.95 3.94 -17.33
CA LEU A 211 6.72 5.25 -17.94
C LEU A 211 6.09 5.12 -19.33
N THR A 212 6.57 4.17 -20.14
CA THR A 212 5.99 3.88 -21.47
C THR A 212 4.52 3.45 -21.36
N TYR A 213 4.21 2.59 -20.38
CA TYR A 213 2.84 2.17 -20.10
C TYR A 213 1.95 3.35 -19.70
N LEU A 214 2.40 4.20 -18.76
CA LEU A 214 1.64 5.37 -18.30
C LEU A 214 1.37 6.36 -19.43
N GLU A 215 2.36 6.62 -20.29
CA GLU A 215 2.19 7.46 -21.49
C GLU A 215 1.17 6.90 -22.49
N SER A 216 0.98 5.57 -22.51
CA SER A 216 -0.01 4.95 -23.39
C SER A 216 -1.44 5.18 -22.91
N LEU A 217 -1.65 5.33 -21.59
CA LEU A 217 -2.96 5.59 -21.00
C LEU A 217 -3.45 7.00 -21.34
N THR A 218 -2.57 8.00 -21.27
CA THR A 218 -2.91 9.40 -21.60
C THR A 218 -3.25 9.61 -23.07
N LYS A 219 -2.82 8.71 -23.97
CA LYS A 219 -3.13 8.79 -25.41
C LYS A 219 -4.47 8.16 -25.78
N MET A 220 -5.10 7.46 -24.84
CA MET A 220 -6.38 6.76 -25.06
C MET A 220 -7.61 7.58 -24.63
N GLU A 221 -7.40 8.69 -23.91
CA GLU A 221 -8.41 9.69 -23.57
C GLU A 221 -8.55 10.76 -24.68
#